data_AF-A0A3N5HAI6-F1
#
_entry.id   AF-A0A3N5HAI6-F1
#
_cell.length_a   1.000
_cell.length_b   1.000
_cell.length_c   1.000
_cell.angle_alpha   90.00
_cell.angle_beta   90.00
_cell.angle_gamma   90.00
#
_symmetry.space_group_name_H-M   'P 1'
#
loop_
_entity.id
_entity.type
_entity.pdbx_description
1 polymer ?
#
loop_
_entity_poly.entity_id
_entity_poly.type
_entity_poly.pdbx_seq_one_letter_code
_entity_poly.pdbx_strand_id
1 'polypeptide(L)'
;MKRWLPIVAALGVAAGAAWLMLRSPDPEPRSARPPQAGASFEPAQPPAAGGAATGDAREPDPPAATIEFASTDLYTVGTGTIARTIPVTGTLTPVERTTVRTRVAGEIVELAAREGEAVSAGQLIARLDPADFELRVREREAQLRSAQAQLAQAQRTLENNRQLLEKQFIS
;
A
#
# COMPACT_ATOMS: atom_id res chain seq x y z
N MET A 1 -8.10 2.66 52.25
CA MET A 1 -7.29 3.63 51.48
C MET A 1 -6.90 2.97 50.16
N LYS A 2 -7.70 3.27 49.14
CA LYS A 2 -7.70 2.78 47.74
C LYS A 2 -8.12 4.00 46.91
N ARG A 3 -7.81 4.03 45.60
CA ARG A 3 -7.81 5.19 44.66
C ARG A 3 -6.37 5.73 44.61
N TRP A 4 -5.67 5.82 43.48
CA TRP A 4 -6.08 6.32 42.17
C TRP A 4 -5.51 5.48 41.00
N LEU A 5 -6.37 4.75 40.30
CA LEU A 5 -6.38 4.65 38.82
C LEU A 5 -6.98 5.98 38.30
N PRO A 6 -7.02 6.37 37.00
CA PRO A 6 -6.25 6.02 35.79
C PRO A 6 -5.98 7.27 34.89
N ILE A 7 -4.73 7.66 34.56
CA ILE A 7 -4.50 8.81 33.63
C ILE A 7 -3.79 8.46 32.32
N VAL A 8 -3.08 7.32 32.20
CA VAL A 8 -2.37 7.03 30.94
C VAL A 8 -3.15 6.09 29.99
N ALA A 9 -4.34 5.64 30.40
CA ALA A 9 -5.22 4.81 29.55
C ALA A 9 -6.19 5.62 28.65
N ALA A 10 -6.08 6.96 28.59
CA ALA A 10 -7.08 7.82 27.95
C ALA A 10 -6.56 8.73 26.83
N LEU A 11 -5.43 8.42 26.20
CA LEU A 11 -4.99 9.14 25.01
C LEU A 11 -4.38 8.19 23.98
N GLY A 12 -5.26 7.59 23.19
CA GLY A 12 -4.88 6.71 22.08
C GLY A 12 -6.05 5.94 21.48
N VAL A 13 -7.20 5.89 22.16
CA VAL A 13 -8.41 5.18 21.67
C VAL A 13 -9.36 6.09 20.87
N ALA A 14 -9.19 7.41 20.89
CA ALA A 14 -10.05 8.34 20.15
C ALA A 14 -9.56 8.75 18.75
N ALA A 15 -8.43 8.21 18.27
CA ALA A 15 -7.96 8.42 16.88
C ALA A 15 -8.15 7.20 15.98
N GLY A 16 -8.56 6.05 16.53
CA GLY A 16 -8.76 4.81 15.78
C GLY A 16 -10.12 4.69 15.08
N ALA A 17 -11.13 5.45 15.52
CA ALA A 17 -12.46 5.44 14.89
C ALA A 17 -12.60 6.44 13.72
N ALA A 18 -11.71 7.45 13.63
CA ALA A 18 -11.68 8.41 12.54
C ALA A 18 -10.76 8.00 11.37
N TRP A 19 -9.95 6.96 11.56
CA TRP A 19 -9.07 6.43 10.51
C TRP A 19 -9.67 5.25 9.75
N LEU A 20 -10.78 4.69 10.24
CA LEU A 20 -11.56 3.65 9.58
C LEU A 20 -12.79 4.23 8.86
N MET A 21 -12.67 5.43 8.30
CA MET A 21 -13.72 6.05 7.46
C MET A 21 -13.11 6.91 6.33
N LEU A 22 -11.89 6.59 5.92
CA LEU A 22 -11.22 7.18 4.75
C LEU A 22 -10.57 6.12 3.85
N ARG A 23 -11.27 5.00 3.67
CA ARG A 23 -10.96 4.01 2.62
C ARG A 23 -12.24 3.50 1.98
N SER A 24 -12.95 4.41 1.34
CA SER A 24 -13.93 4.10 0.31
C SER A 24 -13.51 4.84 -0.96
N PRO A 25 -12.73 4.21 -1.85
CA PRO A 25 -12.62 4.68 -3.22
C PRO A 25 -13.90 4.27 -3.95
N ASP A 26 -14.83 5.20 -4.15
CA ASP A 26 -15.85 5.08 -5.18
C ASP A 26 -15.16 5.18 -6.55
N PRO A 27 -15.25 4.17 -7.43
CA PRO A 27 -14.94 4.38 -8.84
C PRO A 27 -16.17 5.01 -9.50
N GLU A 28 -16.08 6.28 -9.87
CA GLU A 28 -17.06 6.91 -10.76
C GLU A 28 -17.28 6.04 -12.01
N PRO A 29 -18.54 5.75 -12.40
CA PRO A 29 -18.81 5.22 -13.72
C PRO A 29 -18.47 6.33 -14.72
N ARG A 30 -17.31 6.21 -15.37
CA ARG A 30 -16.98 7.01 -16.55
C ARG A 30 -18.18 6.95 -17.48
N SER A 31 -18.79 8.11 -17.65
CA SER A 31 -19.87 8.39 -18.58
C SER A 31 -19.56 7.73 -19.93
N ALA A 32 -20.37 6.73 -20.25
CA ALA A 32 -20.42 6.15 -21.58
C ALA A 32 -20.69 7.29 -22.57
N ARG A 33 -19.72 7.56 -23.44
CA ARG A 33 -19.92 8.41 -24.62
C ARG A 33 -21.11 7.80 -25.39
N PRO A 34 -22.20 8.55 -25.66
CA PRO A 34 -23.28 8.03 -26.48
C PRO A 34 -22.74 7.63 -27.86
N PRO A 35 -23.18 6.51 -28.44
CA PRO A 35 -22.85 6.21 -29.82
C PRO A 35 -23.41 7.34 -30.69
N GLN A 36 -22.55 7.95 -31.51
CA GLN A 36 -23.02 8.83 -32.57
C GLN A 36 -23.83 7.98 -33.55
N ALA A 37 -25.14 8.03 -33.40
CA ALA A 37 -26.09 7.71 -34.45
C ALA A 37 -25.93 8.80 -35.52
N GLY A 38 -25.36 8.43 -36.66
CA GLY A 38 -25.13 9.37 -37.76
C GLY A 38 -24.13 8.89 -38.81
N ALA A 39 -24.03 7.58 -39.05
CA ALA A 39 -23.56 7.10 -40.33
C ALA A 39 -24.77 7.11 -41.27
N SER A 40 -24.91 8.20 -42.01
CA SER A 40 -25.84 8.36 -43.11
C SER A 40 -25.58 7.25 -44.13
N PHE A 41 -26.33 6.16 -44.07
CA PHE A 41 -26.44 5.24 -45.19
C PHE A 41 -27.32 5.90 -46.24
N GLU A 42 -26.66 6.51 -47.21
CA GLU A 42 -27.22 6.97 -48.47
C GLU A 42 -27.81 5.76 -49.21
N PRO A 43 -29.13 5.69 -49.44
CA PRO A 43 -29.68 4.65 -50.29
C PRO A 43 -29.30 4.96 -51.73
N ALA A 44 -28.65 3.99 -52.39
CA ALA A 44 -28.35 4.04 -53.81
C ALA A 44 -29.64 4.33 -54.62
N GLN A 45 -29.63 5.46 -55.34
CA GLN A 45 -30.64 5.79 -56.33
C GLN A 45 -30.58 4.78 -57.48
N PRO A 46 -31.69 4.13 -57.86
CA PRO A 46 -31.77 3.44 -59.15
C PRO A 46 -31.80 4.48 -60.30
N PRO A 47 -31.27 4.14 -61.48
CA PRO A 47 -31.22 5.07 -62.62
C PRO A 47 -32.63 5.36 -63.14
N ALA A 48 -32.95 6.65 -63.24
CA ALA A 48 -34.14 7.15 -63.91
C ALA A 48 -34.01 6.92 -65.43
N ALA A 49 -34.74 5.93 -65.93
CA ALA A 49 -35.04 5.79 -67.36
C ALA A 49 -36.25 6.68 -67.70
N GLY A 50 -36.10 7.42 -68.80
CA GLY A 50 -37.02 8.44 -69.28
C GLY A 50 -38.42 7.94 -69.65
N GLY A 51 -39.34 8.89 -69.67
CA GLY A 51 -40.74 8.68 -70.01
C GLY A 51 -41.02 8.48 -71.50
N ALA A 52 -42.30 8.19 -71.72
CA ALA A 52 -43.06 8.09 -72.96
C ALA A 52 -43.02 6.73 -73.70
N ALA A 53 -44.03 5.89 -73.43
CA ALA A 53 -45.09 5.58 -74.40
C ALA A 53 -46.10 4.57 -73.82
N THR A 54 -47.37 4.98 -73.80
CA THR A 54 -48.61 4.24 -74.12
C THR A 54 -48.76 2.76 -73.70
N GLY A 55 -49.81 2.49 -72.91
CA GLY A 55 -50.66 1.31 -73.12
C GLY A 55 -50.94 0.44 -71.90
N ASP A 56 -52.12 0.69 -71.31
CA ASP A 56 -53.07 -0.29 -70.76
C ASP A 56 -52.69 -1.22 -69.58
N ALA A 57 -53.74 -1.55 -68.80
CA ALA A 57 -53.84 -2.53 -67.73
C ALA A 57 -53.16 -2.24 -66.36
N ARG A 58 -54.02 -2.13 -65.35
CA ARG A 58 -53.69 -2.10 -63.91
C ARG A 58 -53.28 -3.52 -63.47
N GLU A 59 -51.98 -3.75 -63.30
CA GLU A 59 -51.45 -5.01 -62.77
C GLU A 59 -51.35 -4.91 -61.22
N PRO A 60 -51.84 -5.91 -60.47
CA PRO A 60 -51.81 -5.88 -59.01
C PRO A 60 -50.38 -6.04 -58.48
N ASP A 61 -50.09 -5.31 -57.40
CA ASP A 61 -48.83 -5.35 -56.64
C ASP A 61 -48.38 -6.81 -56.41
N PRO A 62 -47.11 -7.16 -56.70
CA PRO A 62 -46.63 -8.52 -56.48
C PRO A 62 -46.77 -8.89 -54.99
N PRO A 63 -47.26 -10.10 -54.68
CA PRO A 63 -47.45 -10.51 -53.29
C PRO A 63 -46.10 -10.50 -52.58
N ALA A 64 -46.07 -9.87 -51.40
CA ALA A 64 -44.92 -9.86 -50.51
C ALA A 64 -44.37 -11.29 -50.39
N ALA A 65 -43.10 -11.48 -50.81
CA ALA A 65 -42.44 -12.77 -50.75
C ALA A 65 -42.50 -13.29 -49.31
N THR A 66 -43.27 -14.36 -49.10
CA THR A 66 -43.42 -14.99 -47.80
C THR A 66 -42.13 -15.74 -47.52
N ILE A 67 -41.31 -15.20 -46.63
CA ILE A 67 -40.10 -15.88 -46.16
C ILE A 67 -40.54 -16.93 -45.15
N GLU A 68 -40.56 -18.19 -45.56
CA GLU A 68 -40.80 -19.33 -44.66
C GLU A 68 -39.50 -19.67 -43.93
N PHE A 69 -39.54 -19.62 -42.60
CA PHE A 69 -38.43 -20.04 -41.75
C PHE A 69 -38.66 -21.48 -41.28
N ALA A 70 -37.69 -22.38 -41.51
CA ALA A 70 -37.72 -23.70 -40.90
C ALA A 70 -37.47 -23.58 -39.39
N SER A 71 -37.98 -24.51 -38.58
CA SER A 71 -37.78 -24.48 -37.12
C SER A 71 -36.31 -24.57 -36.71
N THR A 72 -35.44 -25.06 -37.60
CA THR A 72 -33.98 -25.11 -37.43
C THR A 72 -33.31 -23.74 -37.59
N ASP A 73 -33.97 -22.79 -38.22
CA ASP A 73 -33.47 -21.43 -38.43
C ASP A 73 -33.82 -20.48 -37.27
N LEU A 74 -34.59 -20.96 -36.29
CA LEU A 74 -35.04 -20.16 -35.15
C LEU A 74 -34.28 -20.53 -33.88
N TYR A 75 -33.62 -19.54 -33.28
CA TYR A 75 -33.02 -19.64 -31.95
C TYR A 75 -33.63 -18.60 -31.01
N THR A 76 -34.10 -19.04 -29.84
CA THR A 76 -34.56 -18.14 -28.78
C THR A 76 -33.37 -17.56 -28.04
N VAL A 77 -33.16 -16.26 -28.18
CA VAL A 77 -32.07 -15.54 -27.49
C VAL A 77 -32.56 -15.10 -26.11
N GLY A 78 -31.89 -15.58 -25.06
CA GLY A 78 -32.07 -15.12 -23.68
C GLY A 78 -30.97 -14.16 -23.27
N THR A 79 -31.27 -13.23 -22.35
CA THR A 79 -30.24 -12.39 -21.75
C THR A 79 -29.51 -13.17 -20.67
N GLY A 80 -28.18 -13.17 -20.73
CA GLY A 80 -27.29 -13.76 -19.73
C GLY A 80 -26.07 -12.88 -19.55
N THR A 81 -25.51 -12.84 -18.35
CA THR A 81 -24.29 -12.08 -18.09
C THR A 81 -23.10 -12.76 -18.77
N ILE A 82 -22.56 -12.13 -19.81
CA ILE A 82 -21.34 -12.61 -20.47
C ILE A 82 -20.13 -12.02 -19.72
N ALA A 83 -19.48 -12.83 -18.89
CA ALA A 83 -18.22 -12.45 -18.26
C ALA A 83 -17.08 -12.55 -19.28
N ARG A 84 -16.63 -11.40 -19.78
CA ARG A 84 -15.49 -11.32 -20.70
C ARG A 84 -14.20 -11.15 -19.90
N THR A 85 -13.47 -12.24 -19.69
CA THR A 85 -12.15 -12.19 -19.04
C THR A 85 -11.08 -11.94 -20.08
N ILE A 86 -10.24 -10.93 -19.86
CA ILE A 86 -9.05 -10.66 -20.68
C ILE A 86 -7.85 -11.20 -19.90
N PRO A 87 -7.14 -12.23 -20.40
CA PRO A 87 -5.93 -12.71 -19.74
C PRO A 87 -4.85 -11.63 -19.86
N VAL A 88 -4.44 -11.08 -18.72
CA VAL A 88 -3.35 -10.11 -18.62
C VAL A 88 -2.22 -10.76 -17.85
N THR A 89 -1.04 -10.84 -18.46
CA THR A 89 0.17 -11.27 -17.78
C THR A 89 0.86 -10.06 -17.18
N GLY A 90 1.21 -10.16 -15.90
CA GLY A 90 1.98 -9.14 -15.18
C GLY A 90 3.07 -9.80 -14.35
N THR A 91 4.06 -9.00 -13.95
CA THR A 91 5.10 -9.46 -13.02
C THR A 91 4.63 -9.26 -11.59
N LEU A 92 4.87 -10.26 -10.74
CA LEU A 92 4.64 -10.15 -9.31
C LEU A 92 5.89 -9.58 -8.65
N THR A 93 5.71 -8.50 -7.90
CA THR A 93 6.74 -7.92 -7.05
C THR A 93 6.36 -8.12 -5.59
N PRO A 94 7.33 -8.39 -4.69
CA PRO A 94 7.05 -8.47 -3.25
C PRO A 94 6.47 -7.15 -2.74
N VAL A 95 5.53 -7.24 -1.79
CA VAL A 95 4.90 -6.06 -1.16
C VAL A 95 5.93 -5.24 -0.40
N GLU A 96 6.83 -5.93 0.31
CA GLU A 96 7.94 -5.31 1.03
C GLU A 96 9.24 -6.03 0.69
N ARG A 97 10.28 -5.27 0.36
CA ARG A 97 11.62 -5.78 0.09
C ARG A 97 12.63 -4.92 0.84
N THR A 98 13.35 -5.52 1.77
CA THR A 98 14.38 -4.83 2.55
C THR A 98 15.67 -5.62 2.51
N THR A 99 16.78 -4.93 2.22
CA THR A 99 18.12 -5.51 2.32
C THR A 99 18.63 -5.32 3.74
N VAL A 100 18.82 -6.43 4.47
CA VAL A 100 19.42 -6.40 5.80
C VAL A 100 20.91 -6.12 5.68
N ARG A 101 21.37 -5.09 6.38
CA ARG A 101 22.80 -4.71 6.46
C ARG A 101 23.18 -4.50 7.91
N THR A 102 24.44 -4.76 8.22
CA THR A 102 25.00 -4.48 9.53
C THR A 102 25.09 -2.97 9.73
N ARG A 103 24.66 -2.48 10.90
CA ARG A 103 24.76 -1.05 11.26
C ARG A 103 26.18 -0.64 11.59
N VAL A 104 27.00 -1.59 12.02
CA VAL A 104 28.39 -1.41 12.40
C VAL A 104 29.29 -2.24 11.50
N ALA A 105 30.48 -1.73 11.22
CA ALA A 105 31.53 -2.50 10.57
C ALA A 105 32.13 -3.46 11.61
N GLY A 106 32.31 -4.72 11.21
CA GLY A 106 32.86 -5.76 12.05
C GLY A 106 32.94 -7.09 11.28
N GLU A 107 33.76 -8.01 11.76
CA GLU A 107 33.87 -9.34 11.21
C GLU A 107 32.68 -10.21 11.65
N ILE A 108 32.20 -11.08 10.77
CA ILE A 108 31.12 -12.03 11.09
C ILE A 108 31.76 -13.26 11.75
N VAL A 109 31.41 -13.52 13.01
CA VAL A 109 31.90 -14.67 13.77
C VAL A 109 31.03 -15.90 13.54
N GLU A 110 29.73 -15.69 13.36
CA GLU A 110 28.75 -16.78 13.21
C GLU A 110 27.63 -16.36 12.28
N LEU A 111 27.25 -17.25 11.35
CA LEU A 111 26.05 -17.11 10.53
C LEU A 111 25.01 -18.12 11.03
N ALA A 112 23.95 -17.63 11.66
CA ALA A 112 22.94 -18.45 12.31
C ALA A 112 21.80 -18.85 11.36
N ALA A 113 21.53 -18.07 10.31
CA ALA A 113 20.50 -18.38 9.32
C ALA A 113 21.10 -18.97 8.05
N ARG A 114 20.41 -19.95 7.46
CA ARG A 114 20.81 -20.53 6.17
C ARG A 114 20.20 -19.77 5.00
N GLU A 115 20.89 -19.79 3.87
CA GLU A 115 20.38 -19.21 2.63
C GLU A 115 19.06 -19.89 2.21
N GLY A 116 18.04 -19.08 1.91
CA GLY A 116 16.70 -19.57 1.55
C GLY A 116 15.78 -19.87 2.73
N GLU A 117 16.25 -19.74 3.98
CA GLU A 117 15.43 -19.94 5.17
C GLU A 117 14.52 -18.72 5.44
N ALA A 118 13.29 -18.98 5.89
CA ALA A 118 12.38 -17.94 6.33
C ALA A 118 12.80 -17.40 7.70
N VAL A 119 13.03 -16.09 7.80
CA VAL A 119 13.43 -15.43 9.05
C VAL A 119 12.31 -14.54 9.57
N SER A 120 12.16 -14.50 10.89
CA SER A 120 11.20 -13.61 11.57
C SER A 120 11.85 -12.31 12.03
N ALA A 121 11.04 -11.28 12.26
CA ALA A 121 11.54 -10.02 12.82
C ALA A 121 12.20 -10.26 14.20
N GLY A 122 13.41 -9.74 14.37
CA GLY A 122 14.19 -9.90 15.62
C GLY A 122 14.98 -11.20 15.72
N GLN A 123 14.93 -12.08 14.72
CA GLN A 123 15.75 -13.29 14.69
C GLN A 123 17.24 -12.96 14.45
N LEU A 124 18.13 -13.67 15.13
CA LEU A 124 19.56 -13.57 14.90
C LEU A 124 19.92 -14.24 13.57
N ILE A 125 20.45 -13.46 12.63
CA ILE A 125 20.88 -13.92 11.30
C ILE A 125 22.41 -14.13 11.29
N ALA A 126 23.15 -13.19 11.86
CA ALA A 126 24.60 -13.22 11.97
C ALA A 126 25.05 -12.56 13.28
N ARG A 127 26.13 -13.08 13.87
CA ARG A 127 26.82 -12.48 15.03
C ARG A 127 28.12 -11.85 14.57
N LEU A 128 28.32 -10.58 14.92
CA LEU A 128 29.56 -9.86 14.66
C LEU A 128 30.48 -9.96 15.88
N ASP A 129 31.80 -9.87 15.66
CA ASP A 129 32.79 -9.84 16.74
C ASP A 129 32.59 -8.57 17.61
N PRO A 130 32.29 -8.71 18.91
CA PRO A 130 32.09 -7.57 19.79
C PRO A 130 33.38 -7.01 20.40
N ALA A 131 34.56 -7.61 20.20
CA ALA A 131 35.78 -7.29 20.97
C ALA A 131 36.13 -5.79 21.03
N ASP A 132 36.19 -5.11 19.88
CA ASP A 132 36.49 -3.67 19.83
C ASP A 132 35.42 -2.81 20.50
N PHE A 133 34.16 -3.22 20.40
CA PHE A 133 33.04 -2.52 21.02
C PHE A 133 33.04 -2.71 22.54
N GLU A 134 33.35 -3.90 23.02
CA GLU A 134 33.52 -4.17 24.45
C GLU A 134 34.65 -3.34 25.07
N LEU A 135 35.79 -3.24 24.37
CA LEU A 135 36.89 -2.38 24.81
C LEU A 135 36.46 -0.92 24.92
N ARG A 136 35.74 -0.39 23.92
CA ARG A 136 35.19 0.97 23.96
C ARG A 136 34.20 1.16 25.11
N VAL A 137 33.33 0.19 25.36
CA VAL A 137 32.39 0.25 26.49
C VAL A 137 33.15 0.31 27.81
N ARG A 138 34.15 -0.57 28.00
CA ARG A 138 34.98 -0.57 29.22
C ARG A 138 35.75 0.73 29.41
N GLU A 139 36.27 1.32 28.34
CA GLU A 139 36.93 2.63 28.37
C GLU A 139 35.96 3.72 28.85
N ARG A 140 34.74 3.77 28.28
CA ARG A 140 33.71 4.73 28.68
C ARG A 140 33.25 4.53 30.11
N GLU A 141 33.12 3.29 30.57
CA GLU A 141 32.81 2.98 31.96
C GLU A 141 33.92 3.43 32.91
N ALA A 142 35.20 3.26 32.53
CA ALA A 142 36.32 3.76 33.31
C ALA A 142 36.33 5.30 33.39
N GLN A 143 36.05 5.98 32.28
CA GLN A 143 35.87 7.44 32.24
C GLN A 143 34.71 7.88 33.15
N LEU A 144 33.58 7.17 33.12
CA LEU A 144 32.44 7.42 33.99
C LEU A 144 32.81 7.27 35.47
N ARG A 145 33.49 6.18 35.85
CA ARG A 145 33.95 5.97 37.23
C ARG A 145 34.91 7.05 37.70
N SER A 146 35.83 7.48 36.84
CA SER A 146 36.75 8.59 37.14
C SER A 146 35.98 9.89 37.39
N ALA A 147 35.04 10.24 36.51
CA ALA A 147 34.20 11.43 36.65
C ALA A 147 33.34 11.38 37.93
N GLN A 148 32.78 10.21 38.26
CA GLN A 148 32.04 10.01 39.50
C GLN A 148 32.92 10.18 40.74
N ALA A 149 34.15 9.67 40.72
CA ALA A 149 35.10 9.87 41.79
C ALA A 149 35.49 11.34 41.97
N GLN A 150 35.70 12.07 40.87
CA GLN A 150 35.96 13.52 40.88
C GLN A 150 34.78 14.30 41.46
N LEU A 151 33.55 13.95 41.07
CA LEU A 151 32.34 14.56 41.60
C LEU A 151 32.18 14.29 43.10
N ALA A 152 32.39 13.05 43.54
CA ALA A 152 32.35 12.70 44.95
C ALA A 152 33.43 13.45 45.75
N GLN A 153 34.63 13.63 45.19
CA GLN A 153 35.68 14.41 45.81
C GLN A 153 35.31 15.89 45.91
N ALA A 154 34.80 16.48 44.84
CA ALA A 154 34.34 17.87 44.83
C ALA A 154 33.22 18.12 45.85
N GLN A 155 32.28 17.17 45.98
CA GLN A 155 31.22 17.22 46.98
C GLN A 155 31.77 17.18 48.41
N ARG A 156 32.72 16.29 48.71
CA ARG A 156 33.39 16.24 50.03
C ARG A 156 34.13 17.54 50.33
N THR A 157 34.86 18.08 49.36
CA THR A 157 35.55 19.36 49.51
C THR A 157 34.57 20.48 49.80
N LEU A 158 33.45 20.55 49.08
CA LEU A 158 32.42 21.55 49.28
C LEU A 158 31.76 21.42 50.66
N GLU A 159 31.47 20.21 51.11
CA GLU A 159 30.93 19.95 52.45
C GLU A 159 31.91 20.39 53.55
N ASN A 160 33.19 20.03 53.43
CA ASN A 160 34.22 20.46 54.37
C ASN A 160 34.34 21.99 54.43
N ASN A 161 34.33 22.68 53.28
CA ASN A 161 34.40 24.15 53.25
C ASN A 161 33.18 24.78 53.93
N ARG A 162 31.98 24.24 53.74
CA ARG A 162 30.77 24.72 54.44
C ARG A 162 30.90 24.59 55.95
N GLN A 163 31.36 23.44 56.44
CA GLN A 163 31.56 23.21 57.87
C GLN A 163 32.59 24.15 58.49
N LEU A 164 33.63 24.54 57.74
CA LEU A 164 34.65 25.49 58.23
C LEU A 164 34.12 26.93 58.27
N LEU A 165 33.28 27.33 57.31
CA LEU A 165 32.61 28.63 57.30
C LEU A 165 31.62 28.77 58.46
N GLU A 166 30.83 27.73 58.74
CA GLU A 166 29.90 27.71 59.88
C GLU A 166 30.61 27.87 61.23
N LYS A 167 31.84 27.36 61.33
CA LYS A 167 32.67 27.47 62.52
C LYS A 167 33.50 28.77 62.59
N GLN A 168 33.29 29.72 61.68
CA GLN A 168 33.97 31.03 61.63
C GLN A 168 35.50 30.96 61.56
N PHE A 169 36.06 29.85 61.06
CA PHE A 169 37.52 29.67 60.94
C PHE A 169 38.13 30.33 59.69
N ILE A 170 37.30 30.92 58.82
CA ILE A 170 37.75 31.58 57.60
C ILE A 170 36.89 32.84 57.39
N SER A 171 37.54 34.00 57.35
CA SER A 171 36.96 35.32 57.10
C SER A 171 36.88 35.64 55.61
#